data_AF-A0A349JCJ7-F1
#
_entry.id   AF-A0A349JCJ7-F1
#
_cell.length_a   1.000
_cell.length_b   1.000
_cell.length_c   1.000
_cell.angle_alpha   90.00
_cell.angle_beta   90.00
_cell.angle_gamma   90.00
#
_symmetry.space_group_name_H-M   'P 1'
#
loop_
_entity.id
_entity.type
_entity.pdbx_description
1 polymer ?
#
loop_
_entity_poly.entity_id
_entity_poly.type
_entity_poly.pdbx_seq_one_letter_code
_entity_poly.pdbx_strand_id
1 'polypeptide(L)' 'MAGWGKDVERLARAFVKQKLDMEYIRHYLMEQFQLDRKSIDQLLEKIGAIKPPDPNKGPKQVEKDKIRKQGFF' A
#
# COMPACT_ATOMS: atom_id res chain seq x y z
N MET A 1 -5.98 -21.15 0.90
CA MET A 1 -4.68 -20.63 0.42
C MET A 1 -4.97 -19.80 -0.81
N ALA A 2 -4.79 -18.47 -0.75
CA ALA A 2 -4.97 -17.64 -1.91
C ALA A 2 -3.83 -17.91 -2.90
N GLY A 3 -4.16 -18.50 -4.04
CA GLY A 3 -3.22 -19.04 -5.01
C GLY A 3 -2.68 -17.97 -5.94
N TRP A 4 -1.81 -17.10 -5.46
CA TRP A 4 -0.95 -16.28 -6.32
C TRP A 4 0.44 -16.93 -6.41
N GLY A 5 0.97 -17.02 -7.64
CA GLY A 5 2.28 -17.60 -7.88
C GLY A 5 3.40 -16.83 -7.15
N LYS A 6 4.48 -17.54 -6.77
CA LYS A 6 5.64 -16.94 -6.08
C LYS A 6 6.23 -15.75 -6.84
N ASP A 7 6.14 -15.74 -8.16
CA ASP A 7 6.63 -14.64 -8.99
C ASP A 7 5.80 -13.36 -8.84
N VAL A 8 4.47 -13.46 -8.67
CA VAL A 8 3.60 -12.30 -8.42
C VAL A 8 4.00 -11.61 -7.11
N GLU A 9 4.23 -12.40 -6.06
CA GLU A 9 4.66 -11.86 -4.76
C GLU A 9 6.04 -11.20 -4.86
N ARG A 10 6.98 -11.82 -5.58
CA ARG A 10 8.32 -11.26 -5.82
C ARG A 10 8.24 -9.93 -6.58
N LEU A 11 7.37 -9.85 -7.57
CA LEU A 11 7.19 -8.68 -8.44
C LEU A 11 6.49 -7.54 -7.71
N ALA A 12 5.40 -7.82 -6.99
CA ALA A 12 4.72 -6.85 -6.13
C ALA A 12 5.69 -6.28 -5.08
N ARG A 13 6.51 -7.13 -4.46
CA ARG A 13 7.54 -6.69 -3.51
C ARG A 13 8.59 -5.79 -4.15
N ALA A 14 9.01 -6.08 -5.38
CA ALA A 14 9.95 -5.25 -6.13
C ALA A 14 9.36 -3.86 -6.42
N PHE A 15 8.11 -3.80 -6.86
CA PHE A 15 7.41 -2.54 -7.12
C PHE A 15 7.23 -1.68 -5.87
N VAL A 16 6.87 -2.30 -4.75
CA VAL A 16 6.77 -1.63 -3.45
C VAL A 16 8.14 -1.10 -3.01
N LYS A 17 9.21 -1.87 -3.19
CA LYS A 17 10.59 -1.44 -2.90
C LYS A 17 11.02 -0.26 -3.78
N GLN A 18 10.57 -0.24 -5.03
CA GLN A 18 10.77 0.87 -5.97
C GLN A 18 9.88 2.08 -5.67
N LYS A 19 9.01 2.00 -4.66
CA LYS A 19 8.05 3.05 -4.28
C LYS A 19 7.15 3.48 -5.45
N LEU A 20 6.79 2.52 -6.30
CA LEU A 20 5.79 2.75 -7.33
C LEU A 20 4.44 3.05 -6.69
N ASP A 21 3.61 3.78 -7.42
CA ASP A 21 2.29 4.15 -6.97
C ASP A 21 1.41 2.90 -6.72
N MET A 22 0.64 2.91 -5.64
CA MET A 22 -0.16 1.75 -5.24
C MET A 22 -1.32 1.49 -6.20
N GLU A 23 -1.89 2.52 -6.81
CA GLU A 23 -2.92 2.37 -7.84
C GLU A 23 -2.32 1.77 -9.10
N TYR A 24 -1.12 2.21 -9.48
CA TYR A 24 -0.37 1.61 -10.58
C TYR A 24 -0.10 0.12 -10.35
N ILE A 25 0.41 -0.25 -9.17
CA ILE A 25 0.67 -1.65 -8.82
C ILE A 25 -0.63 -2.47 -8.87
N ARG A 26 -1.74 -1.93 -8.35
CA ARG A 26 -3.05 -2.58 -8.40
C ARG A 26 -3.51 -2.81 -9.83
N HIS A 27 -3.51 -1.78 -10.67
CA HIS A 27 -3.91 -1.91 -12.07
C HIS A 27 -3.02 -2.88 -12.85
N TYR A 28 -1.71 -2.82 -12.67
CA TYR A 28 -0.79 -3.75 -13.32
C TYR A 28 -1.06 -5.20 -12.92
N LEU A 29 -1.27 -5.47 -11.63
CA LEU A 29 -1.56 -6.83 -11.14
C LEU A 29 -2.93 -7.34 -11.59
N MET A 30 -3.92 -6.46 -11.72
CA MET A 30 -5.22 -6.81 -12.31
C MET A 30 -5.10 -7.16 -13.79
N GLU A 31 -4.38 -6.34 -14.56
CA GLU A 31 -4.29 -6.50 -16.01
C GLU A 31 -3.44 -7.70 -16.41
N GLN A 32 -2.26 -7.86 -15.80
CA GLN A 32 -1.27 -8.86 -16.21
C GLN A 32 -1.52 -10.24 -15.61
N PHE A 33 -2.08 -10.30 -14.39
CA PHE A 33 -2.28 -11.57 -13.68
C PHE A 33 -3.76 -11.88 -13.45
N GLN A 34 -4.68 -11.07 -13.98
CA GLN A 34 -6.13 -11.22 -13.81
C GLN A 34 -6.55 -11.38 -12.34
N LEU A 35 -5.82 -10.71 -11.43
CA LEU A 35 -6.08 -10.82 -10.00
C LEU A 35 -7.23 -9.91 -9.59
N ASP A 36 -8.13 -10.44 -8.76
CA ASP A 36 -9.16 -9.65 -8.11
C ASP A 36 -8.57 -8.57 -7.20
N ARG A 37 -9.31 -7.48 -7.05
CA ARG A 37 -8.94 -6.39 -6.12
C ARG A 37 -8.70 -6.88 -4.69
N LYS A 38 -9.55 -7.79 -4.20
CA LYS A 38 -9.39 -8.40 -2.87
C LYS A 38 -8.10 -9.20 -2.75
N SER A 39 -7.75 -9.92 -3.81
CA SER A 39 -6.53 -10.72 -3.90
C SER A 39 -5.29 -9.84 -3.85
N ILE A 40 -5.32 -8.71 -4.56
CA ILE A 40 -4.23 -7.75 -4.57
C ILE A 40 -4.08 -7.06 -3.21
N ASP A 41 -5.17 -6.63 -2.57
CA ASP A 41 -5.09 -6.04 -1.23
C ASP A 41 -4.50 -7.05 -0.23
N GLN A 42 -4.95 -8.31 -0.22
CA GLN A 42 -4.37 -9.36 0.62
C GLN A 42 -2.88 -9.61 0.32
N LEU A 43 -2.48 -9.57 -0.95
CA LEU A 43 -1.07 -9.69 -1.35
C LEU A 43 -0.25 -8.53 -0.81
N LEU A 44 -0.74 -7.31 -0.99
CA LEU A 44 -0.05 -6.08 -0.57
C LEU A 44 0.00 -5.96 0.96
N GLU A 45 -1.03 -6.41 1.68
CA GLU A 45 -1.04 -6.57 3.14
C GLU A 45 0.00 -7.60 3.59
N LYS A 46 0.04 -8.77 2.93
CA LYS A 46 0.97 -9.86 3.26
C LYS A 46 2.44 -9.45 3.10
N ILE A 47 2.77 -8.67 2.07
CA ILE A 47 4.14 -8.16 1.87
C ILE A 47 4.45 -6.91 2.72
N GLY A 48 3.49 -6.41 3.51
CA GLY A 48 3.64 -5.25 4.38
C GLY A 48 3.64 -3.90 3.66
N ALA A 49 3.17 -3.85 2.41
CA ALA A 49 3.06 -2.63 1.63
C ALA A 49 1.87 -1.76 2.09
N ILE A 50 0.78 -2.43 2.51
CA ILE A 50 -0.36 -1.80 3.15
C ILE A 50 -0.33 -2.23 4.61
N LYS A 51 -0.32 -1.25 5.51
CA LYS A 51 -0.52 -1.54 6.92
C LYS A 51 -1.99 -1.92 7.08
N PRO A 52 -2.33 -3.09 7.65
CA PRO A 52 -3.72 -3.37 7.96
C PRO A 52 -4.25 -2.20 8.80
N PRO A 53 -5.50 -1.76 8.60
CA PRO A 53 -6.09 -0.77 9.48
C PRO A 53 -6.06 -1.39 10.89
N ASP A 54 -5.19 -0.86 11.75
CA ASP A 54 -5.18 -1.18 13.17
C ASP A 54 -6.63 -1.01 13.67
N PRO A 55 -7.31 -2.05 14.17
CA PRO A 55 -8.69 -1.95 14.62
C PRO A 55 -8.86 -0.97 15.81
N ASN A 56 -7.75 -0.49 16.38
CA ASN A 56 -7.69 0.49 17.46
C ASN A 56 -7.16 1.88 17.04
N LYS A 57 -6.84 2.11 15.76
CA LYS A 57 -6.52 3.47 15.26
C LYS A 57 -7.69 4.00 14.45
N GLY A 58 -8.43 4.92 15.06
CA GLY A 58 -9.29 5.85 14.35
C GLY A 58 -8.54 6.55 13.20
N PRO A 59 -9.28 7.18 12.26
CA PRO A 59 -8.72 7.70 11.01
C PRO A 59 -7.45 8.51 11.29
N LYS A 60 -6.36 8.17 10.59
CA LYS A 60 -5.10 8.90 10.66
C LYS A 60 -5.41 10.39 10.63
N GLN A 61 -5.21 11.08 11.75
CA GLN A 61 -5.14 12.52 11.75
C GLN A 61 -4.05 12.85 10.73
N VAL A 62 -4.49 13.39 9.60
CA VAL A 62 -3.65 14.13 8.68
C VAL A 62 -2.92 15.13 9.57
N GLU A 63 -1.62 14.89 9.75
CA GLU A 63 -0.71 15.78 10.46
C GLU A 63 -0.86 17.14 9.78
N LYS A 64 -1.68 18.01 10.39
CA LYS A 64 -1.80 19.41 10.01
C LYS A 64 -0.46 20.04 10.33
N ASP A 65 0.41 19.93 9.35
CA ASP A 65 1.35 20.91 8.88
C ASP A 65 1.62 22.03 9.89
N LYS A 66 2.77 21.89 10.55
CA LYS A 66 3.69 22.94 10.98
C LYS A 66 3.32 24.37 10.51
N ILE A 67 2.33 25.00 11.15
CA ILE A 67 2.22 26.47 11.11
C ILE A 67 3.22 27.00 12.13
N ARG A 68 4.43 27.27 11.62
CA ARG A 68 5.47 28.12 12.23
C ARG A 68 4.80 29.37 12.80
N LYS A 69 4.60 29.46 14.12
CA LYS A 69 4.55 30.77 14.77
C LYS A 69 5.99 31.23 14.98
N GLN A 70 6.48 31.85 13.92
CA GLN A 70 7.58 32.81 13.93
C GLN A 70 7.41 33.73 15.14
N GLY A 71 8.44 33.79 15.99
CA GLY A 71 8.52 34.80 17.03
C GLY A 71 8.52 36.18 16.39
N PHE A 72 7.71 37.06 16.96
CA PHE A 72 7.83 38.50 16.78
C PHE A 72 7.73 39.13 18.17
N PHE A 73 8.84 39.76 18.56
CA PHE A 73 9.04 40.81 19.57
C PHE A 73 8.41 40.65 20.96
#